data_AF-B7JV84-F1
#
_entry.id   AF-B7JV84-F1
#
_cell.length_a   1.000
_cell.length_b   1.000
_cell.length_c   1.000
_cell.angle_alpha   90.00
_cell.angle_beta   90.00
_cell.angle_gamma   90.00
#
_symmetry.space_group_name_H-M   'P 1'
#
loop_
_entity.id
_entity.type
_entity.pdbx_description
1 polymer ?
#
loop_
_entity_poly.entity_id
_entity_poly.type
_entity_poly.pdbx_seq_one_letter_code
_entity_poly.pdbx_strand_id
1 'polypeptide(L)'
;MMKALLRQALFRLGIFWVSPLAIAFLLTSEKTIIIKDVERWQELLGWDKRNHLVQLLALLKEAKEFRNIYYFRLFKSNFLGQFSMYILKIIYRECPYLFLDNSCNIGAGLFIQHGFSTIIMADLGDNCWVNQQVTIGYKDKTGRPKIGNNVRITAGAKVLGNITIGDNVTVGANAVVIKDVPANCVVVGVPAYIIKRDGIKVKESL
;
A
#
# COMPACT_ATOMS: atom_id res chain seq x y z
N MET A 1 8.06 17.40 32.37
CA MET A 1 7.08 18.41 31.89
C MET A 1 7.54 19.10 30.59
N MET A 2 8.68 19.81 30.57
CA MET A 2 9.17 20.57 29.40
C MET A 2 9.41 19.72 28.13
N LYS A 3 10.00 18.52 28.25
CA LYS A 3 10.21 17.61 27.11
C LYS A 3 8.90 17.12 26.48
N ALA A 4 7.85 16.94 27.28
CA ALA A 4 6.53 16.51 26.79
C ALA A 4 5.82 17.65 26.04
N LEU A 5 5.87 18.87 26.59
CA LEU A 5 5.35 20.08 25.96
C LEU A 5 6.04 20.36 24.61
N LEU A 6 7.37 20.24 24.57
CA LEU A 6 8.13 20.41 23.33
C LEU A 6 7.76 19.38 22.27
N ARG A 7 7.63 18.09 22.65
CA ARG A 7 7.18 17.03 21.72
C ARG A 7 5.77 17.31 21.18
N GLN A 8 4.85 17.75 22.03
CA GLN A 8 3.50 18.11 21.60
C GLN A 8 3.51 19.34 20.67
N ALA A 9 4.32 20.35 20.97
CA ALA A 9 4.47 21.53 20.12
C ALA A 9 5.03 21.15 18.73
N LEU A 10 6.09 20.34 18.68
CA LEU A 10 6.67 19.84 17.42
C LEU A 10 5.68 19.00 16.60
N PHE A 11 4.89 18.15 17.27
CA PHE A 11 3.82 17.41 16.61
C PHE A 11 2.78 18.35 15.99
N ARG A 12 2.29 19.34 16.74
CA ARG A 12 1.31 20.33 16.25
C ARG A 12 1.85 21.17 15.09
N LEU A 13 3.09 21.63 15.18
CA LEU A 13 3.77 22.35 14.09
C LEU A 13 3.89 21.48 12.84
N GLY A 14 4.23 20.20 13.00
CA GLY A 14 4.29 19.26 11.89
C GLY A 14 2.94 19.01 11.23
N ILE A 15 1.87 18.88 12.02
CA ILE A 15 0.49 18.74 11.50
C ILE A 15 0.07 20.01 10.77
N PHE A 16 0.40 21.19 11.29
CA PHE A 16 0.14 22.47 10.62
C PHE A 16 0.86 22.55 9.26
N TRP A 17 2.12 22.11 9.18
CA TRP A 17 2.89 22.07 7.94
C TRP A 17 2.20 21.22 6.85
N VAL A 18 1.66 20.05 7.19
CA VAL A 18 0.98 19.19 6.20
C VAL A 18 -0.51 19.53 6.01
N SER A 19 -1.05 20.50 6.75
CA SER A 19 -2.48 20.87 6.66
C SER A 19 -2.96 21.27 5.27
N PRO A 20 -2.16 21.84 4.34
CA PRO A 20 -2.62 22.09 2.98
C PRO A 20 -3.03 20.82 2.22
N LEU A 21 -2.50 19.64 2.59
CA LEU A 21 -2.94 18.37 2.01
C LEU A 21 -4.41 18.04 2.34
N ALA A 22 -4.98 18.62 3.41
CA ALA A 22 -6.41 18.48 3.68
C ALA A 22 -7.28 19.08 2.58
N ILE A 23 -6.81 20.09 1.85
CA ILE A 23 -7.57 20.72 0.75
C ILE A 23 -7.87 19.67 -0.33
N ALA A 24 -6.87 18.89 -0.75
CA ALA A 24 -7.08 17.84 -1.74
C ALA A 24 -8.05 16.76 -1.24
N PHE A 25 -8.01 16.43 0.04
CA PHE A 25 -8.96 15.50 0.65
C PHE A 25 -10.39 16.07 0.71
N LEU A 26 -10.57 17.37 0.87
CA LEU A 26 -11.89 17.99 0.85
C LEU A 26 -12.47 18.05 -0.57
N LEU A 27 -11.62 18.20 -1.59
CA LEU A 27 -12.00 18.32 -3.00
C LEU A 27 -12.21 16.98 -3.73
N THR A 28 -11.58 15.90 -3.27
CA THR A 28 -11.63 14.59 -3.93
C THR A 28 -13.00 13.91 -3.83
N SER A 29 -13.34 13.10 -4.83
CA SER A 29 -14.45 12.14 -4.81
C SER A 29 -14.10 10.86 -4.03
N GLU A 30 -12.81 10.58 -3.81
CA GLU A 30 -12.30 9.32 -3.27
C GLU A 30 -12.17 9.31 -1.72
N LYS A 31 -12.99 10.10 -1.02
CA LYS A 31 -12.91 10.23 0.45
C LYS A 31 -13.06 8.89 1.16
N THR A 32 -14.01 8.08 0.73
CA THR A 32 -14.33 6.79 1.36
C THR A 32 -13.16 5.83 1.32
N ILE A 33 -12.50 5.67 0.16
CA ILE A 33 -11.36 4.75 0.05
C ILE A 33 -10.13 5.28 0.78
N ILE A 34 -9.90 6.59 0.77
CA ILE A 34 -8.82 7.23 1.54
C ILE A 34 -9.03 7.00 3.05
N ILE A 35 -10.27 7.13 3.55
CA ILE A 35 -10.58 6.85 4.96
C ILE A 35 -10.28 5.39 5.30
N LYS A 36 -10.69 4.44 4.45
CA LYS A 36 -10.36 3.02 4.66
C LYS A 36 -8.86 2.76 4.67
N ASP A 37 -8.09 3.44 3.81
CA ASP A 37 -6.62 3.36 3.84
C ASP A 37 -6.07 3.88 5.18
N VAL A 38 -6.58 5.02 5.68
CA VAL A 38 -6.19 5.59 6.99
C VAL A 38 -6.49 4.62 8.13
N GLU A 39 -7.71 4.06 8.16
CA GLU A 39 -8.13 3.10 9.19
C GLU A 39 -7.23 1.86 9.22
N ARG A 40 -6.91 1.33 8.04
CA ARG A 40 -6.04 0.15 7.92
C ARG A 40 -4.62 0.43 8.38
N TRP A 41 -4.06 1.58 8.00
CA TRP A 41 -2.73 1.99 8.48
C TRP A 41 -2.71 2.23 9.99
N GLN A 42 -3.76 2.83 10.53
CA GLN A 42 -3.91 3.04 11.97
C GLN A 42 -3.93 1.72 12.74
N GLU A 43 -4.75 0.76 12.28
CA GLU A 43 -4.86 -0.58 12.87
C GLU A 43 -3.48 -1.27 12.91
N LEU A 44 -2.79 -1.31 11.77
CA LEU A 44 -1.51 -2.03 11.65
C LEU A 44 -0.35 -1.35 12.39
N LEU A 45 -0.38 -0.03 12.53
CA LEU A 45 0.62 0.72 13.31
C LEU A 45 0.31 0.76 14.81
N GLY A 46 -0.85 0.24 15.24
CA GLY A 46 -1.28 0.28 16.64
C GLY A 46 -1.50 1.70 17.17
N TRP A 47 -1.93 2.62 16.31
CA TRP A 47 -2.20 4.00 16.72
C TRP A 47 -3.56 4.12 17.41
N ASP A 48 -3.65 4.97 18.43
CA ASP A 48 -4.91 5.29 19.09
C ASP A 48 -5.91 5.89 18.11
N LYS A 49 -7.19 5.50 18.23
CA LYS A 49 -8.28 6.06 17.40
C LYS A 49 -8.43 7.56 17.66
N ARG A 50 -8.37 8.34 16.59
CA ARG A 50 -8.66 9.79 16.56
C ARG A 50 -9.63 10.11 15.41
N ASN A 51 -10.01 11.38 15.25
CA ASN A 51 -10.75 11.80 14.06
C ASN A 51 -9.96 11.51 12.76
N HIS A 52 -10.63 11.01 11.73
CA HIS A 52 -10.00 10.60 10.46
C HIS A 52 -9.13 11.69 9.83
N LEU A 53 -9.51 12.97 9.89
CA LEU A 53 -8.70 14.04 9.30
C LEU A 53 -7.37 14.22 10.04
N VAL A 54 -7.38 14.16 11.37
CA VAL A 54 -6.15 14.26 12.18
C VAL A 54 -5.24 13.07 11.90
N GLN A 55 -5.83 11.87 11.75
CA GLN A 55 -5.06 10.67 11.42
C GLN A 55 -4.47 10.72 10.01
N LEU A 56 -5.26 11.18 9.02
CA LEU A 56 -4.82 11.39 7.65
C LEU A 56 -3.60 12.33 7.62
N LEU A 57 -3.69 13.49 8.27
CA LEU A 57 -2.58 14.44 8.33
C LEU A 57 -1.36 13.85 9.06
N ALA A 58 -1.57 13.08 10.13
CA ALA A 58 -0.47 12.39 10.81
C ALA A 58 0.23 11.39 9.88
N LEU A 59 -0.51 10.55 9.15
CA LEU A 59 0.05 9.60 8.18
C LEU A 59 0.79 10.31 7.04
N LEU A 60 0.19 11.37 6.48
CA LEU A 60 0.82 12.19 5.45
C LEU A 60 2.09 12.88 5.95
N LYS A 61 2.22 13.16 7.25
CA LYS A 61 3.45 13.68 7.84
C LYS A 61 4.52 12.58 7.99
N GLU A 62 4.17 11.47 8.64
CA GLU A 62 5.14 10.46 9.11
C GLU A 62 5.53 9.43 8.03
N ALA A 63 4.61 9.08 7.12
CA ALA A 63 4.80 7.99 6.15
C ALA A 63 4.77 8.52 4.71
N LYS A 64 5.94 8.56 4.06
CA LYS A 64 6.02 9.00 2.66
C LYS A 64 5.34 8.01 1.71
N GLU A 65 5.39 6.74 2.04
CA GLU A 65 4.70 5.66 1.31
C GLU A 65 3.18 5.84 1.34
N PHE A 66 2.64 6.33 2.47
CA PHE A 66 1.23 6.68 2.54
C PHE A 66 0.89 7.85 1.60
N ARG A 67 1.81 8.80 1.36
CA ARG A 67 1.62 9.83 0.34
C ARG A 67 1.51 9.24 -1.06
N ASN A 68 2.30 8.22 -1.41
CA ASN A 68 2.17 7.55 -2.71
C ASN A 68 0.76 6.97 -2.89
N ILE A 69 0.21 6.31 -1.85
CA ILE A 69 -1.17 5.78 -1.88
C ILE A 69 -2.17 6.93 -2.00
N TYR A 70 -2.04 7.97 -1.17
CA TYR A 70 -2.92 9.12 -1.18
C TYR A 70 -2.95 9.81 -2.56
N TYR A 71 -1.79 10.01 -3.19
CA TYR A 71 -1.69 10.57 -4.54
C TYR A 71 -2.21 9.63 -5.61
N PHE A 72 -2.04 8.31 -5.47
CA PHE A 72 -2.71 7.34 -6.32
C PHE A 72 -4.24 7.47 -6.24
N ARG A 73 -4.82 7.63 -5.05
CA ARG A 73 -6.28 7.88 -4.90
C ARG A 73 -6.70 9.20 -5.53
N LEU A 74 -5.95 10.28 -5.30
CA LEU A 74 -6.27 11.57 -5.91
C LEU A 74 -6.14 11.55 -7.44
N PHE A 75 -5.21 10.79 -7.99
CA PHE A 75 -5.09 10.61 -9.43
C PHE A 75 -6.34 9.94 -10.03
N LYS A 76 -6.95 9.00 -9.31
CA LYS A 76 -8.19 8.30 -9.71
C LYS A 76 -9.47 9.12 -9.45
N SER A 77 -9.37 10.26 -8.78
CA SER A 77 -10.49 11.12 -8.38
C SER A 77 -11.02 11.98 -9.53
N ASN A 78 -12.05 12.78 -9.22
CA ASN A 78 -12.46 13.97 -9.98
C ASN A 78 -11.32 14.97 -10.31
N PHE A 79 -11.59 15.90 -11.23
CA PHE A 79 -10.64 16.90 -11.70
C PHE A 79 -10.01 17.75 -10.59
N LEU A 80 -10.78 18.21 -9.61
CA LEU A 80 -10.27 19.07 -8.52
C LEU A 80 -9.28 18.31 -7.60
N GLY A 81 -9.56 17.04 -7.32
CA GLY A 81 -8.64 16.16 -6.59
C GLY A 81 -7.32 15.95 -7.36
N GLN A 82 -7.41 15.67 -8.66
CA GLN A 82 -6.23 15.50 -9.51
C GLN A 82 -5.41 16.80 -9.61
N PHE A 83 -6.05 17.93 -9.86
CA PHE A 83 -5.39 19.22 -10.00
C PHE A 83 -4.67 19.64 -8.71
N SER A 84 -5.35 19.55 -7.56
CA SER A 84 -4.77 19.89 -6.26
C SER A 84 -3.58 18.99 -5.92
N MET A 85 -3.64 17.69 -6.26
CA MET A 85 -2.51 16.76 -6.11
C MET A 85 -1.27 17.27 -6.84
N TYR A 86 -1.36 17.67 -8.11
CA TYR A 86 -0.19 18.11 -8.89
C TYR A 86 0.50 19.32 -8.27
N ILE A 87 -0.26 20.28 -7.72
CA ILE A 87 0.29 21.45 -7.01
C ILE A 87 0.97 21.01 -5.71
N LEU A 88 0.26 20.24 -4.89
CA LEU A 88 0.73 19.86 -3.56
C LEU A 88 1.97 18.96 -3.62
N LYS A 89 2.07 18.09 -4.64
CA LYS A 89 3.19 17.16 -4.83
C LYS A 89 4.54 17.86 -5.04
N ILE A 90 4.55 19.12 -5.48
CA ILE A 90 5.78 19.95 -5.62
C ILE A 90 6.45 20.15 -4.25
N ILE A 91 5.64 20.40 -3.22
CA ILE A 91 6.08 20.70 -1.85
C ILE A 91 6.14 19.41 -1.01
N TYR A 92 5.07 18.59 -1.06
CA TYR A 92 4.89 17.40 -0.21
C TYR A 92 5.22 16.12 -0.97
N ARG A 93 6.50 15.91 -1.30
CA ARG A 93 6.90 14.78 -2.14
C ARG A 93 6.58 13.41 -1.51
N GLU A 94 6.21 12.47 -2.38
CA GLU A 94 6.03 11.04 -2.07
C GLU A 94 7.38 10.32 -1.93
N CYS A 95 7.37 9.02 -1.62
CA CYS A 95 8.56 8.19 -1.65
C CYS A 95 9.00 7.96 -3.11
N PRO A 96 10.21 8.40 -3.54
CA PRO A 96 10.63 8.32 -4.94
C PRO A 96 11.05 6.91 -5.37
N TYR A 97 11.14 5.97 -4.44
CA TYR A 97 11.57 4.58 -4.69
C TYR A 97 10.41 3.58 -4.66
N LEU A 98 9.17 4.09 -4.59
CA LEU A 98 7.94 3.31 -4.60
C LEU A 98 7.13 3.67 -5.85
N PHE A 99 6.87 2.68 -6.70
CA PHE A 99 6.17 2.86 -7.96
C PHE A 99 4.83 2.14 -7.92
N LEU A 100 3.75 2.91 -8.04
CA LEU A 100 2.38 2.42 -8.21
C LEU A 100 1.93 2.79 -9.63
N ASP A 101 1.58 1.81 -10.44
CA ASP A 101 1.11 2.08 -11.80
C ASP A 101 -0.33 2.62 -11.77
N ASN A 102 -0.50 3.84 -12.30
CA ASN A 102 -1.78 4.56 -12.31
C ASN A 102 -2.86 3.90 -13.18
N SER A 103 -2.53 2.93 -14.03
CA SER A 103 -3.50 2.16 -14.82
C SER A 103 -4.12 0.99 -14.03
N CYS A 104 -3.55 0.62 -12.89
CA CYS A 104 -4.03 -0.50 -12.07
C CYS A 104 -5.28 -0.15 -11.26
N ASN A 105 -5.98 -1.20 -10.83
CA ASN A 105 -7.02 -1.15 -9.82
C ASN A 105 -6.45 -1.64 -8.50
N ILE A 106 -6.47 -0.81 -7.47
CA ILE A 106 -5.97 -1.15 -6.13
C ILE A 106 -7.13 -0.98 -5.16
N GLY A 107 -7.50 -2.05 -4.46
CA GLY A 107 -8.52 -2.05 -3.41
C GLY A 107 -8.17 -1.17 -2.22
N ALA A 108 -9.11 -1.00 -1.30
CA ALA A 108 -8.94 -0.21 -0.09
C ALA A 108 -7.98 -0.89 0.89
N GLY A 109 -7.33 -0.11 1.76
CA GLY A 109 -6.51 -0.66 2.84
C GLY A 109 -5.15 -1.20 2.38
N LEU A 110 -4.61 -0.72 1.25
CA LEU A 110 -3.24 -1.08 0.86
C LEU A 110 -2.27 -0.57 1.93
N PHE A 111 -1.54 -1.48 2.56
CA PHE A 111 -0.48 -1.16 3.50
C PHE A 111 0.88 -1.41 2.87
N ILE A 112 1.74 -0.39 2.85
CA ILE A 112 3.09 -0.47 2.29
C ILE A 112 4.10 -0.24 3.40
N GLN A 113 4.80 -1.30 3.79
CA GLN A 113 5.79 -1.26 4.84
C GLN A 113 7.19 -1.11 4.25
N HIS A 114 7.86 0.01 4.53
CA HIS A 114 9.21 0.32 4.05
C HIS A 114 9.30 0.34 2.51
N GLY A 115 8.42 1.04 1.79
CA GLY A 115 8.23 0.93 0.32
C GLY A 115 9.44 1.17 -0.61
N PHE A 116 10.66 1.26 -0.08
CA PHE A 116 11.93 1.27 -0.81
C PHE A 116 12.03 0.19 -1.89
N SER A 117 12.33 0.63 -3.11
CA SER A 117 12.53 -0.19 -4.31
C SER A 117 11.37 -1.15 -4.61
N THR A 118 10.14 -0.70 -4.40
CA THR A 118 8.92 -1.51 -4.58
C THR A 118 8.18 -1.08 -5.84
N ILE A 119 7.77 -2.05 -6.65
CA ILE A 119 7.05 -1.84 -7.92
C ILE A 119 5.73 -2.62 -7.87
N ILE A 120 4.61 -1.94 -8.03
CA ILE A 120 3.28 -2.52 -8.10
C ILE A 120 2.65 -2.15 -9.45
N MET A 121 2.63 -3.11 -10.36
CA MET A 121 2.03 -3.02 -11.69
C MET A 121 1.02 -4.16 -11.89
N ALA A 122 0.06 -4.24 -10.96
CA ALA A 122 -0.94 -5.31 -10.87
C ALA A 122 -2.28 -4.79 -10.33
N ASP A 123 -3.35 -5.55 -10.56
CA ASP A 123 -4.63 -5.31 -9.90
C ASP A 123 -4.61 -5.97 -8.51
N LEU A 124 -4.90 -5.21 -7.46
CA LEU A 124 -4.87 -5.66 -6.06
C LEU A 124 -6.26 -5.55 -5.42
N GLY A 125 -6.66 -6.57 -4.68
CA GLY A 125 -7.82 -6.55 -3.81
C GLY A 125 -7.61 -5.72 -2.54
N ASP A 126 -8.58 -5.79 -1.64
CA ASP A 126 -8.59 -5.04 -0.39
C ASP A 126 -7.59 -5.59 0.62
N ASN A 127 -7.10 -4.71 1.51
CA ASN A 127 -6.27 -5.02 2.68
C ASN A 127 -4.94 -5.74 2.36
N CYS A 128 -4.42 -5.59 1.15
CA CYS A 128 -3.11 -6.10 0.79
C CYS A 128 -1.99 -5.44 1.61
N TRP A 129 -0.96 -6.22 1.95
CA TRP A 129 0.24 -5.74 2.65
C TRP A 129 1.46 -6.02 1.79
N VAL A 130 2.19 -4.97 1.40
CA VAL A 130 3.40 -5.08 0.58
C VAL A 130 4.61 -4.52 1.32
N ASN A 131 5.71 -5.27 1.34
CA ASN A 131 6.98 -4.86 1.94
C ASN A 131 7.96 -4.29 0.90
N GLN A 132 9.12 -3.81 1.38
CA GLN A 132 10.23 -3.34 0.56
C GLN A 132 10.68 -4.35 -0.52
N GLN A 133 11.28 -3.83 -1.60
CA GLN A 133 11.94 -4.63 -2.65
C GLN A 133 11.04 -5.66 -3.34
N VAL A 134 9.73 -5.50 -3.21
CA VAL A 134 8.74 -6.31 -3.90
C VAL A 134 8.59 -5.84 -5.34
N THR A 135 8.49 -6.79 -6.27
CA THR A 135 8.14 -6.52 -7.66
C THR A 135 6.90 -7.34 -8.01
N ILE A 136 5.80 -6.64 -8.32
CA ILE A 136 4.59 -7.24 -8.87
C ILE A 136 4.41 -6.67 -10.27
N GLY A 137 4.52 -7.49 -11.30
CA GLY A 137 4.48 -6.96 -12.66
C GLY A 137 4.45 -7.98 -13.77
N TYR A 138 4.55 -7.46 -14.99
CA TYR A 138 4.45 -8.22 -16.22
C TYR A 138 5.70 -9.08 -16.42
N LYS A 139 5.49 -10.29 -16.92
CA LYS A 139 6.56 -11.12 -17.49
C LYS A 139 6.74 -10.83 -18.99
N ASP A 140 5.63 -10.54 -19.66
CA ASP A 140 5.50 -10.28 -21.10
C ASP A 140 4.20 -9.49 -21.37
N LYS A 141 3.74 -9.43 -22.63
CA LYS A 141 2.52 -8.70 -23.02
C LYS A 141 1.21 -9.44 -22.67
N THR A 142 1.25 -10.57 -21.97
CA THR A 142 0.06 -11.44 -21.75
C THR A 142 -0.90 -10.93 -20.68
N GLY A 143 -0.48 -9.97 -19.85
CA GLY A 143 -1.35 -9.36 -18.83
C GLY A 143 -0.61 -9.06 -17.53
N ARG A 144 -1.31 -8.33 -16.65
CA ARG A 144 -0.82 -7.97 -15.32
C ARG A 144 -1.26 -9.00 -14.27
N PRO A 145 -0.48 -9.21 -13.19
CA PRO A 145 -0.93 -10.05 -12.09
C PRO A 145 -2.26 -9.56 -11.49
N LYS A 146 -3.08 -10.50 -11.01
CA LYS A 146 -4.29 -10.24 -10.23
C LYS A 146 -4.10 -10.77 -8.82
N ILE A 147 -4.17 -9.89 -7.83
CA ILE A 147 -3.93 -10.20 -6.43
C ILE A 147 -5.25 -10.08 -5.67
N GLY A 148 -5.64 -11.15 -4.97
CA GLY A 148 -6.84 -11.20 -4.15
C GLY A 148 -6.79 -10.32 -2.89
N ASN A 149 -7.78 -10.48 -2.03
CA ASN A 149 -7.90 -9.75 -0.78
C ASN A 149 -6.97 -10.31 0.31
N ASN A 150 -6.57 -9.46 1.25
CA ASN A 150 -5.75 -9.83 2.43
C ASN A 150 -4.43 -10.52 2.07
N VAL A 151 -3.90 -10.29 0.87
CA VAL A 151 -2.64 -10.88 0.44
C VAL A 151 -1.48 -10.12 1.06
N ARG A 152 -0.52 -10.84 1.65
CA ARG A 152 0.73 -10.30 2.14
C ARG A 152 1.89 -10.70 1.23
N ILE A 153 2.60 -9.72 0.69
CA ILE A 153 3.76 -9.92 -0.19
C ILE A 153 4.98 -9.34 0.53
N THR A 154 5.81 -10.23 1.05
CA THR A 154 6.88 -9.85 1.98
C THR A 154 8.19 -9.49 1.26
N ALA A 155 9.14 -8.99 2.04
CA ALA A 155 10.32 -8.29 1.53
C ALA A 155 11.05 -9.07 0.42
N GLY A 156 11.34 -8.38 -0.68
CA GLY A 156 12.09 -8.97 -1.78
C GLY A 156 11.33 -10.00 -2.62
N ALA A 157 10.03 -10.23 -2.42
CA ALA A 157 9.29 -11.18 -3.24
C ALA A 157 8.96 -10.65 -4.66
N LYS A 158 8.94 -11.56 -5.64
CA LYS A 158 8.68 -11.29 -7.07
C LYS A 158 7.43 -12.06 -7.48
N VAL A 159 6.43 -11.36 -8.01
CA VAL A 159 5.16 -11.93 -8.50
C VAL A 159 5.01 -11.50 -9.95
N LEU A 160 5.25 -12.41 -10.89
CA LEU A 160 5.50 -12.06 -12.29
C LEU A 160 4.60 -12.80 -13.27
N GLY A 161 4.03 -12.06 -14.22
CA GLY A 161 3.21 -12.59 -15.32
C GLY A 161 1.71 -12.45 -15.10
N ASN A 162 0.92 -12.86 -16.10
CA ASN A 162 -0.53 -12.90 -16.01
C ASN A 162 -0.96 -14.08 -15.12
N ILE A 163 -0.76 -13.94 -13.81
CA ILE A 163 -1.09 -14.95 -12.80
C ILE A 163 -2.07 -14.39 -11.78
N THR A 164 -2.81 -15.29 -11.14
CA THR A 164 -3.77 -14.99 -10.09
C THR A 164 -3.25 -15.48 -8.74
N ILE A 165 -3.22 -14.58 -7.76
CA ILE A 165 -2.99 -14.92 -6.36
C ILE A 165 -4.33 -14.84 -5.64
N GLY A 166 -4.80 -15.94 -5.07
CA GLY A 166 -6.04 -16.00 -4.32
C GLY A 166 -6.02 -15.21 -3.00
N ASP A 167 -7.17 -15.12 -2.36
CA ASP A 167 -7.34 -14.40 -1.10
C ASP A 167 -6.53 -15.05 0.05
N ASN A 168 -6.16 -14.23 1.04
CA ASN A 168 -5.46 -14.65 2.27
C ASN A 168 -4.12 -15.37 2.02
N VAL A 169 -3.47 -15.09 0.88
CA VAL A 169 -2.17 -15.66 0.57
C VAL A 169 -1.05 -14.87 1.24
N THR A 170 -0.03 -15.58 1.75
CA THR A 170 1.24 -14.97 2.13
C THR A 170 2.35 -15.43 1.17
N VAL A 171 2.95 -14.48 0.46
CA VAL A 171 4.16 -14.67 -0.33
C VAL A 171 5.37 -14.36 0.55
N GLY A 172 6.17 -15.38 0.84
CA GLY A 172 7.34 -15.29 1.70
C GLY A 172 8.49 -14.50 1.08
N ALA A 173 9.45 -14.14 1.93
CA ALA A 173 10.52 -13.23 1.57
C ALA A 173 11.38 -13.84 0.46
N ASN A 174 11.78 -13.01 -0.51
CA ASN A 174 12.57 -13.42 -1.69
C ASN A 174 11.94 -14.53 -2.56
N ALA A 175 10.67 -14.87 -2.37
CA ALA A 175 10.01 -15.86 -3.21
C ALA A 175 9.84 -15.35 -4.66
N VAL A 176 9.90 -16.25 -5.63
CA VAL A 176 9.63 -15.95 -7.05
C VAL A 176 8.41 -16.75 -7.50
N VAL A 177 7.27 -16.07 -7.55
CA VAL A 177 5.96 -16.62 -7.92
C VAL A 177 5.69 -16.31 -9.40
N ILE A 178 5.61 -17.36 -10.21
CA ILE A 178 5.43 -17.31 -11.67
C ILE A 178 4.26 -18.18 -12.15
N LYS A 179 3.42 -18.63 -11.22
CA LYS A 179 2.23 -19.47 -11.43
C LYS A 179 1.14 -19.02 -10.47
N ASP A 180 -0.10 -19.38 -10.80
CA ASP A 180 -1.26 -19.11 -9.95
C ASP A 180 -1.09 -19.72 -8.55
N VAL A 181 -1.60 -19.02 -7.54
CA VAL A 181 -1.57 -19.46 -6.15
C VAL A 181 -3.00 -19.54 -5.63
N PRO A 182 -3.49 -20.71 -5.18
CA PRO A 182 -4.80 -20.83 -4.56
C PRO A 182 -4.93 -19.98 -3.29
N ALA A 183 -6.16 -19.68 -2.89
CA ALA A 183 -6.43 -18.96 -1.65
C ALA A 183 -5.88 -19.71 -0.41
N ASN A 184 -5.75 -18.98 0.71
CA ASN A 184 -5.34 -19.50 2.02
C ASN A 184 -3.97 -20.24 2.02
N CYS A 185 -3.08 -19.87 1.08
CA CYS A 185 -1.78 -20.49 0.94
C CYS A 185 -0.64 -19.63 1.51
N VAL A 186 0.44 -20.29 1.93
CA VAL A 186 1.75 -19.65 2.15
C VAL A 186 2.73 -20.23 1.13
N VAL A 187 3.33 -19.35 0.33
CA VAL A 187 4.28 -19.74 -0.74
C VAL A 187 5.66 -19.16 -0.47
N VAL A 188 6.71 -19.93 -0.75
CA VAL A 188 8.12 -19.55 -0.55
C VAL A 188 9.00 -20.14 -1.65
N GLY A 189 10.24 -19.64 -1.78
CA GLY A 189 11.28 -20.26 -2.61
C GLY A 189 11.39 -19.71 -4.03
N VAL A 190 12.39 -20.22 -4.76
CA VAL A 190 12.71 -19.85 -6.15
C VAL A 190 12.96 -21.12 -6.98
N PRO A 191 12.04 -21.51 -7.88
CA PRO A 191 10.67 -20.99 -8.01
C PRO A 191 9.82 -21.30 -6.77
N ALA A 192 8.74 -20.54 -6.57
CA ALA A 192 7.90 -20.66 -5.39
C ALA A 192 7.12 -21.99 -5.35
N TYR A 193 6.88 -22.49 -4.14
CA TYR A 193 6.06 -23.67 -3.84
C TYR A 193 5.27 -23.43 -2.54
N ILE A 194 4.18 -24.18 -2.35
CA ILE A 194 3.29 -24.04 -1.20
C ILE A 194 3.85 -24.81 0.00
N ILE A 195 3.99 -24.14 1.14
CA ILE A 195 4.39 -24.74 2.43
C ILE A 195 3.24 -24.85 3.43
N LYS A 196 2.12 -24.17 3.16
CA LYS A 196 0.92 -24.21 3.99
C LYS A 196 -0.31 -23.95 3.14
N ARG A 197 -1.37 -24.72 3.35
CA ARG A 197 -2.72 -24.50 2.76
C ARG A 197 -3.76 -24.71 3.85
N ASP A 198 -4.72 -23.80 3.97
CA ASP A 198 -5.85 -23.89 4.93
C ASP A 198 -5.41 -24.20 6.37
N GLY A 199 -4.32 -23.58 6.83
CA GLY A 199 -3.80 -23.82 8.17
C GLY A 199 -2.85 -25.02 8.31
N ILE A 200 -2.78 -25.90 7.32
CA ILE A 200 -2.07 -27.19 7.37
C ILE A 200 -0.73 -27.08 6.63
N LYS A 201 0.34 -27.63 7.23
CA LYS A 201 1.66 -27.68 6.60
C LYS A 201 1.66 -28.68 5.45
N VAL A 202 2.15 -28.26 4.29
CA VAL A 202 2.24 -29.08 3.07
C VAL A 202 3.59 -28.85 2.36
N LYS A 203 3.86 -29.60 1.29
CA LYS A 203 4.98 -29.35 0.38
C LYS A 203 4.52 -29.64 -1.05
N GLU A 204 3.85 -28.66 -1.65
CA GLU A 204 3.21 -28.81 -2.95
C GLU A 204 3.84 -27.85 -3.96
N SER A 205 4.08 -28.32 -5.18
CA SER A 205 4.45 -27.45 -6.29
C SER A 205 3.29 -26.53 -6.65
N LEU A 206 3.62 -25.31 -7.09
CA LEU A 206 2.70 -24.47 -7.87
C LEU A 206 2.57 -24.98 -9.31
#